data_AF-A0A9D7Z6Q9-F1
#
_entry.id   AF-A0A9D7Z6Q9-F1
#
_cell.length_a   1.000
_cell.length_b   1.000
_cell.length_c   1.000
_cell.angle_alpha   90.00
_cell.angle_beta   90.00
_cell.angle_gamma   90.00
#
_symmetry.space_group_name_H-M   'P 1'
#
loop_
_entity.id
_entity.type
_entity.pdbx_description
1 polymer ?
#
loop_
_entity_poly.entity_id
_entity_poly.type
_entity_poly.pdbx_seq_one_letter_code
_entity_poly.pdbx_strand_id
1 'polypeptide(L)'
;MAQTLAGFGAYVGFWRSNGTLIGARRAKAIAQVGVVPTASEVFRFNGESLAPAASGDRVHVEALTGFGDGAGDEAAEVGILCGAHHADPAKPGALWIDADDLVTPQAAVARTPVSIALGRTVRDASPSFCPSE
;
A
#
# COMPACT_ATOMS: atom_id res chain seq x y z
N MET A 1 9.90 1.76 -16.74
CA MET A 1 8.66 1.22 -16.13
C MET A 1 8.35 1.89 -14.79
N ALA A 2 9.30 1.99 -13.85
CA ALA A 2 9.12 2.70 -12.58
C ALA A 2 8.77 4.20 -12.69
N GLN A 3 9.46 4.93 -13.58
CA GLN A 3 9.21 6.36 -13.82
C GLN A 3 7.79 6.63 -14.38
N THR A 4 7.25 5.67 -15.14
CA THR A 4 5.88 5.70 -15.67
C THR A 4 4.84 5.58 -14.56
N LEU A 5 5.06 4.71 -13.57
CA LEU A 5 4.17 4.54 -12.41
C LEU A 5 4.10 5.78 -11.52
N ALA A 6 5.22 6.49 -11.35
CA ALA A 6 5.26 7.73 -10.61
C ALA A 6 4.38 8.84 -11.23
N GLY A 7 4.17 8.80 -12.55
CA GLY A 7 3.31 9.76 -13.26
C GLY A 7 1.80 9.51 -13.12
N PHE A 8 1.38 8.26 -12.88
CA PHE A 8 -0.05 7.88 -12.79
C PHE A 8 -0.57 7.82 -11.35
N GLY A 9 0.32 7.82 -10.36
CA GLY A 9 -0.02 7.44 -9.00
C GLY A 9 -0.33 5.94 -8.88
N ALA A 10 -0.36 5.45 -7.66
CA ALA A 10 -0.68 4.06 -7.36
C ALA A 10 -1.59 4.00 -6.13
N TYR A 11 -2.42 2.97 -6.08
CA TYR A 11 -3.12 2.57 -4.86
C TYR A 11 -2.54 1.24 -4.37
N VAL A 12 -2.56 1.02 -3.07
CA VAL A 12 -2.34 -0.28 -2.45
C VAL A 12 -3.71 -0.86 -2.15
N GLY A 13 -4.05 -1.97 -2.81
CA GLY A 13 -5.28 -2.72 -2.54
C GLY A 13 -5.10 -3.66 -1.35
N PHE A 14 -6.20 -3.93 -0.65
CA PHE A 14 -6.27 -4.84 0.49
C PHE A 14 -7.35 -5.87 0.23
N TRP A 15 -7.04 -7.14 0.35
CA TRP A 15 -7.97 -8.24 0.08
C TRP A 15 -8.16 -9.13 1.29
N ARG A 16 -9.37 -9.69 1.42
CA ARG A 16 -9.70 -10.73 2.39
C ARG A 16 -9.12 -12.08 1.95
N SER A 17 -9.14 -13.06 2.86
CA SER A 17 -8.70 -14.44 2.61
C SER A 17 -9.48 -15.16 1.50
N ASN A 18 -10.71 -14.74 1.22
CA ASN A 18 -11.53 -15.27 0.13
C ASN A 18 -11.25 -14.59 -1.23
N GLY A 19 -10.24 -13.71 -1.31
CA GLY A 19 -9.86 -13.00 -2.53
C GLY A 19 -10.75 -11.80 -2.88
N THR A 20 -11.75 -11.45 -2.05
CA THR A 20 -12.55 -10.23 -2.25
C THR A 20 -11.76 -9.00 -1.83
N LEU A 21 -11.86 -7.92 -2.63
CA LEU A 21 -11.25 -6.64 -2.30
C LEU A 21 -12.02 -6.00 -1.13
N ILE A 22 -11.28 -5.45 -0.17
CA ILE A 22 -11.81 -4.65 0.93
C ILE A 22 -11.93 -3.20 0.45
N GLY A 23 -10.82 -2.68 -0.08
CA GLY A 23 -10.69 -1.34 -0.62
C GLY A 23 -9.23 -1.07 -0.97
N ALA A 24 -8.93 0.18 -1.31
CA ALA A 24 -7.59 0.58 -1.69
C ALA A 24 -7.20 1.94 -1.12
N ARG A 25 -5.94 2.02 -0.68
CA ARG A 25 -5.34 3.24 -0.13
C ARG A 25 -4.41 3.87 -1.15
N ARG A 26 -4.60 5.15 -1.44
CA ARG A 26 -3.67 5.93 -2.28
C ARG A 26 -2.27 5.90 -1.69
N ALA A 27 -1.28 5.57 -2.51
CA ALA A 27 0.12 5.65 -2.12
C ALA A 27 0.49 7.10 -1.76
N LYS A 28 1.11 7.27 -0.59
CA LYS A 28 1.68 8.53 -0.13
C LYS A 28 3.01 8.82 -0.84
N ALA A 29 3.77 7.77 -1.13
CA ALA A 29 5.02 7.87 -1.87
C ALA A 29 5.15 6.73 -2.89
N ILE A 30 5.68 7.06 -4.06
CA ILE A 30 6.12 6.12 -5.07
C ILE A 30 7.43 6.62 -5.67
N ALA A 31 8.47 5.79 -5.67
CA ALA A 31 9.77 6.18 -6.16
C ALA A 31 10.50 5.01 -6.82
N GLN A 32 11.21 5.29 -7.91
CA GLN A 32 12.23 4.39 -8.43
C GLN A 32 13.45 4.45 -7.50
N VAL A 33 13.87 3.29 -7.00
CA VAL A 33 14.95 3.18 -6.01
C VAL A 33 16.01 2.20 -6.47
N GLY A 34 17.24 2.43 -6.04
CA GLY A 34 18.37 1.54 -6.28
C GLY A 34 19.19 1.34 -5.01
N VAL A 35 20.04 0.31 -5.02
CA VAL A 35 20.98 0.06 -3.93
C VAL A 35 22.06 1.14 -3.94
N VAL A 36 22.33 1.71 -2.77
CA VAL A 36 23.32 2.76 -2.57
C VAL A 36 24.26 2.40 -1.41
N PRO A 37 25.45 3.04 -1.31
CA PRO A 37 26.27 2.93 -0.10
C PRO A 37 25.49 3.39 1.14
N THR A 38 25.74 2.80 2.30
CA THR A 38 25.05 3.11 3.56
C THR A 38 25.11 4.59 3.95
N ALA A 39 26.17 5.31 3.57
CA ALA A 39 26.29 6.75 3.80
C ALA A 39 25.26 7.61 3.04
N SER A 40 24.59 7.05 2.04
CA SER A 40 23.58 7.72 1.21
C SER A 40 22.19 7.09 1.34
N GLU A 41 22.01 6.21 2.33
CA GLU A 41 20.77 5.50 2.59
C GLU A 41 19.63 6.46 2.96
N VAL A 42 18.45 6.24 2.37
CA VAL A 42 17.20 6.85 2.84
C VAL A 42 16.40 5.84 3.66
N PHE A 43 16.40 4.57 3.26
CA PHE A 43 15.77 3.48 4.01
C PHE A 43 16.46 2.14 3.74
N ARG A 44 16.22 1.17 4.64
CA ARG A 44 16.72 -0.20 4.51
C ARG A 44 15.60 -1.18 4.20
N PHE A 45 15.87 -2.12 3.32
CA PHE A 45 14.96 -3.25 3.06
C PHE A 45 15.78 -4.51 2.85
N ASN A 46 15.44 -5.59 3.59
CA ASN A 46 16.17 -6.87 3.55
C ASN A 46 17.70 -6.73 3.66
N GLY A 47 18.19 -5.77 4.48
CA GLY A 47 19.61 -5.52 4.71
C GLY A 47 20.29 -4.59 3.69
N GLU A 48 19.64 -4.28 2.57
CA GLU A 48 20.16 -3.39 1.55
C GLU A 48 19.80 -1.92 1.84
N SER A 49 20.79 -1.04 1.70
CA SER A 49 20.62 0.42 1.78
C SER A 49 20.05 0.93 0.45
N LEU A 50 18.89 1.59 0.50
CA LEU A 50 18.15 2.04 -0.68
C LEU A 50 17.92 3.56 -0.64
N ALA A 51 17.92 4.17 -1.81
CA ALA A 51 17.54 5.57 -2.01
C ALA A 51 16.94 5.78 -3.41
N PRO A 52 16.19 6.89 -3.63
CA PRO A 52 15.73 7.26 -4.97
C PRO A 52 16.90 7.39 -5.95
N ALA A 53 16.82 6.69 -7.08
CA ALA A 53 17.85 6.68 -8.10
C ALA A 53 17.24 6.55 -9.50
N ALA A 54 17.62 7.42 -10.43
CA ALA A 54 17.09 7.40 -11.80
C ALA A 54 17.44 6.11 -12.56
N SER A 55 18.57 5.48 -12.21
CA SER A 55 19.00 4.18 -12.73
C SER A 55 18.59 3.00 -11.83
N GLY A 56 17.76 3.23 -10.81
CA GLY A 56 17.30 2.19 -9.90
C GLY A 56 16.45 1.13 -10.62
N ASP A 57 16.51 -0.11 -10.19
CA ASP A 57 15.79 -1.24 -10.79
C ASP A 57 14.56 -1.67 -9.99
N ARG A 58 14.26 -0.96 -8.88
CA ARG A 58 13.16 -1.28 -7.97
C ARG A 58 12.19 -0.12 -7.82
N VAL A 59 11.01 -0.42 -7.28
CA VAL A 59 10.00 0.58 -6.91
C VAL A 59 9.73 0.47 -5.42
N HIS A 60 9.81 1.60 -4.72
CA HIS A 60 9.33 1.76 -3.36
C HIS A 60 7.93 2.36 -3.40
N VAL A 61 6.99 1.76 -2.66
CA VAL A 61 5.62 2.25 -2.51
C VAL A 61 5.29 2.28 -1.02
N GLU A 62 4.83 3.43 -0.54
CA GLU A 62 4.34 3.62 0.83
C GLU A 62 2.87 4.04 0.77
N ALA A 63 2.00 3.34 1.49
CA ALA A 63 0.62 3.74 1.73
C ALA A 63 0.33 3.64 3.23
N LEU A 64 -0.38 4.63 3.77
CA LEU A 64 -0.70 4.71 5.19
C LEU A 64 -2.21 4.63 5.38
N THR A 65 -2.69 3.46 5.81
CA THR A 65 -4.09 3.30 6.22
C THR A 65 -4.38 4.19 7.41
N GLY A 66 -5.47 4.95 7.33
CA GLY A 66 -6.02 5.72 8.44
C GLY A 66 -7.01 4.89 9.26
N PHE A 67 -7.49 5.46 10.36
CA PHE A 67 -8.62 4.90 11.09
C PHE A 67 -9.89 4.99 10.24
N GLY A 68 -10.68 3.92 10.21
CA GLY A 68 -11.89 3.86 9.41
C GLY A 68 -11.69 3.28 7.99
N ASP A 69 -10.45 3.18 7.51
CA ASP A 69 -10.13 2.53 6.25
C ASP A 69 -10.38 1.01 6.36
N GLY A 70 -11.35 0.46 5.62
CA GLY A 70 -11.65 -0.98 5.62
C GLY A 70 -12.05 -1.53 7.00
N ALA A 71 -12.69 -0.69 7.80
CA ALA A 71 -12.74 -0.88 9.24
C ALA A 71 -13.58 -2.10 9.71
N GLY A 72 -12.93 -3.01 10.41
CA GLY A 72 -13.51 -4.28 10.86
C GLY A 72 -13.17 -5.48 9.97
N ASP A 73 -12.40 -5.27 8.90
CA ASP A 73 -11.83 -6.34 8.09
C ASP A 73 -10.40 -6.70 8.50
N GLU A 74 -9.99 -7.91 8.11
CA GLU A 74 -8.61 -8.34 8.12
C GLU A 74 -8.12 -8.49 6.67
N ALA A 75 -7.05 -7.76 6.34
CA ALA A 75 -6.36 -7.93 5.06
C ALA A 75 -5.43 -9.13 5.13
N ALA A 76 -5.71 -10.12 4.28
CA ALA A 76 -4.91 -11.33 4.11
C ALA A 76 -3.88 -11.19 2.96
N GLU A 77 -4.11 -10.25 2.04
CA GLU A 77 -3.19 -9.96 0.95
C GLU A 77 -3.18 -8.45 0.64
N VAL A 78 -2.03 -7.93 0.23
CA VAL A 78 -1.86 -6.56 -0.29
C VAL A 78 -1.18 -6.58 -1.65
N GLY A 79 -1.35 -5.52 -2.44
CA GLY A 79 -0.81 -5.46 -3.79
C GLY A 79 -0.98 -4.07 -4.41
N ILE A 80 -0.24 -3.81 -5.48
CA ILE A 80 -0.20 -2.48 -6.11
C ILE A 80 -1.20 -2.44 -7.27
N LEU A 81 -2.04 -1.40 -7.28
CA LEU A 81 -3.05 -1.12 -8.29
C LEU A 81 -2.64 0.12 -9.10
N CYS A 82 -2.19 -0.11 -10.32
CA CYS A 82 -1.69 0.93 -11.22
C CYS A 82 -2.83 1.56 -12.00
N GLY A 83 -2.94 2.90 -11.98
CA GLY A 83 -4.01 3.63 -12.67
C GLY A 83 -5.41 3.44 -12.06
N ALA A 84 -5.50 2.85 -10.86
CA ALA A 84 -6.75 2.76 -10.14
C ALA A 84 -7.26 4.14 -9.72
N HIS A 85 -8.57 4.31 -9.75
CA HIS A 85 -9.23 5.58 -9.47
C HIS A 85 -10.65 5.35 -8.94
N HIS A 86 -11.22 6.40 -8.36
CA HIS A 86 -12.61 6.37 -7.91
C HIS A 86 -13.55 6.38 -9.13
N ALA A 87 -14.60 5.56 -9.09
CA ALA A 87 -15.66 5.54 -10.09
C ALA A 87 -16.37 6.90 -10.24
N ASP A 88 -16.44 7.69 -9.16
CA ASP A 88 -16.94 9.06 -9.17
C ASP A 88 -15.80 10.05 -9.50
N PRO A 89 -15.80 10.66 -10.69
CA PRO A 89 -14.75 11.61 -11.09
C PRO A 89 -14.74 12.89 -10.26
N ALA A 90 -15.79 13.18 -9.46
CA ALA A 90 -15.82 14.32 -8.55
C ALA A 90 -14.99 14.10 -7.26
N LYS A 91 -14.51 12.88 -7.01
CA LYS A 91 -13.74 12.52 -5.80
C LYS A 91 -12.30 12.04 -6.08
N PRO A 92 -11.49 12.74 -6.90
CA PRO A 92 -10.14 12.27 -7.26
C PRO A 92 -9.13 12.33 -6.10
N GLY A 93 -9.48 13.01 -5.00
CA GLY A 93 -8.65 13.18 -3.80
C GLY A 93 -8.89 12.14 -2.71
N ALA A 94 -9.81 11.20 -2.89
CA ALA A 94 -10.11 10.18 -1.89
C ALA A 94 -8.85 9.38 -1.56
N LEU A 95 -8.50 9.39 -0.28
CA LEU A 95 -7.31 8.73 0.23
C LEU A 95 -7.54 7.22 0.32
N TRP A 96 -8.71 6.82 0.79
CA TRP A 96 -9.23 5.47 0.75
C TRP A 96 -10.42 5.41 -0.20
N ILE A 97 -10.54 4.31 -0.94
CA ILE A 97 -11.67 4.02 -1.83
C ILE A 97 -12.14 2.60 -1.52
N ASP A 98 -13.42 2.45 -1.21
CA ASP A 98 -14.02 1.14 -0.99
C ASP A 98 -14.12 0.34 -2.29
N ALA A 99 -14.18 -0.98 -2.18
CA ALA A 99 -14.14 -1.86 -3.34
C ALA A 99 -15.21 -1.55 -4.40
N ASP A 100 -16.43 -1.21 -3.98
CA ASP A 100 -17.56 -0.91 -4.88
C ASP A 100 -17.36 0.41 -5.66
N ASP A 101 -16.55 1.31 -5.11
CA ASP A 101 -16.27 2.63 -5.65
C ASP A 101 -14.95 2.69 -6.44
N LEU A 102 -14.20 1.58 -6.49
CA LEU A 102 -12.88 1.51 -7.09
C LEU A 102 -12.92 0.92 -8.51
N VAL A 103 -12.34 1.65 -9.46
CA VAL A 103 -12.08 1.15 -10.81
C VAL A 103 -10.61 0.76 -10.94
N THR A 104 -10.36 -0.51 -11.29
CA THR A 104 -9.01 -1.04 -11.51
C THR A 104 -8.83 -1.45 -12.98
N PRO A 105 -8.26 -0.58 -13.84
CA PRO A 105 -8.13 -0.87 -15.27
C PRO A 105 -7.09 -1.98 -15.56
N GLN A 106 -6.24 -2.31 -14.59
CA GLN A 106 -5.18 -3.30 -14.70
C GLN A 106 -5.25 -4.27 -13.51
N ALA A 107 -4.73 -5.48 -13.71
CA ALA A 107 -4.57 -6.46 -12.64
C ALA A 107 -3.57 -5.94 -11.58
N ALA A 108 -3.77 -6.37 -10.34
CA ALA A 108 -2.86 -6.04 -9.25
C ALA A 108 -1.47 -6.65 -9.47
N VAL A 109 -0.43 -5.87 -9.16
CA VAL A 109 0.96 -6.29 -9.24
C VAL A 109 1.47 -6.63 -7.84
N ALA A 110 2.34 -7.64 -7.75
CA ALA A 110 3.03 -8.03 -6.52
C ALA A 110 2.09 -8.31 -5.34
N ARG A 111 1.00 -9.07 -5.58
CA ARG A 111 0.13 -9.53 -4.49
C ARG A 111 0.94 -10.37 -3.51
N THR A 112 0.92 -9.96 -2.25
CA THR A 112 1.74 -10.52 -1.19
C THR A 112 0.86 -10.85 0.02
N PRO A 113 0.96 -12.08 0.57
CA PRO A 113 0.25 -12.44 1.79
C PRO A 113 0.69 -11.59 2.98
N VAL A 114 -0.28 -11.15 3.78
CA VAL A 114 -0.08 -10.40 5.03
C VAL A 114 -1.15 -10.81 6.05
N SER A 115 -1.02 -10.35 7.29
CA SER A 115 -2.12 -10.36 8.27
C SER A 115 -2.15 -8.98 8.92
N ILE A 116 -3.12 -8.16 8.50
CA ILE A 116 -3.27 -6.78 8.96
C ILE A 116 -4.73 -6.56 9.36
N ALA A 117 -4.97 -6.30 10.65
CA ALA A 117 -6.27 -5.88 11.14
C ALA A 117 -6.51 -4.40 10.82
N LEU A 118 -7.59 -4.10 10.09
CA LEU A 118 -7.97 -2.73 9.73
C LEU A 118 -8.93 -2.17 10.78
N GLY A 119 -8.38 -1.33 11.67
CA GLY A 119 -9.08 -0.83 12.85
C GLY A 119 -10.02 0.35 12.58
N ARG A 120 -11.15 0.41 13.31
CA ARG A 120 -12.05 1.57 13.33
C ARG A 120 -11.46 2.72 14.12
N THR A 121 -10.74 2.43 15.20
CA THR A 121 -10.11 3.42 16.08
C THR A 121 -8.78 2.90 16.63
N VAL A 122 -7.99 3.78 17.28
CA VAL A 122 -6.74 3.42 17.98
C VAL A 122 -6.92 2.24 18.95
N ARG A 123 -8.11 2.10 19.55
CA ARG A 123 -8.39 1.08 20.58
C ARG A 123 -8.45 -0.34 20.01
N ASP A 124 -8.78 -0.48 18.73
CA ASP A 124 -8.90 -1.78 18.08
C ASP A 124 -7.54 -2.33 17.60
N ALA A 125 -6.49 -1.49 17.60
CA ALA A 125 -5.16 -1.82 17.07
C ALA A 125 -4.20 -2.42 18.13
N SER A 126 -4.65 -2.69 19.35
CA SER A 126 -3.78 -3.27 20.39
C SER A 126 -3.79 -4.81 20.30
N PRO A 127 -2.72 -5.47 19.84
CA PRO A 127 -2.50 -6.85 20.24
C PRO A 127 -2.24 -6.82 21.75
N SER A 128 -3.10 -7.48 22.52
CA SER A 128 -2.85 -7.77 23.93
C SER A 128 -1.55 -8.57 24.04
N PHE A 129 -0.44 -7.88 24.31
CA PHE A 129 0.81 -8.50 24.70
C PHE A 129 0.63 -9.00 26.13
N CYS A 130 0.22 -10.25 26.31
CA CYS A 130 0.34 -10.94 27.59
C CYS A 130 1.79 -11.39 27.73
N PRO A 131 2.60 -10.83 28.64
CA PRO A 131 3.82 -11.50 29.05
C PRO A 131 3.41 -12.80 29.76
N SER A 132 3.99 -13.91 29.34
CA SER A 132 3.96 -15.16 30.11
C SER A 132 4.80 -14.94 31.37
N GLU A 133 4.20 -15.16 32.53
CA GLU A 133 4.94 -15.47 33.77
C GLU A 133 5.35 -16.95 33.79
#